data_AF-A0A7S2KP17-F1
#
_entry.id   AF-A0A7S2KP17-F1
#
_cell.length_a   1.000
_cell.length_b   1.000
_cell.length_c   1.000
_cell.angle_alpha   90.00
_cell.angle_beta   90.00
_cell.angle_gamma   90.00
#
_symmetry.space_group_name_H-M   'P 1'
#
loop_
_entity.id
_entity.type
_entity.pdbx_description
1 polymer ?
#
loop_
_entity_poly.entity_id
_entity_poly.type
_entity_poly.pdbx_seq_one_letter_code
_entity_poly.pdbx_strand_id
1 'polypeptide(L)'
;DGVDEWGYVQIVLDEIEAWRRNSYSFNGTTEQVFDVDVDNDTDNAEISNVMDVRLLLSIDRSGTMEEGMRTVEMADEVIKNGNNDIVVGIDLGGNPTVGTGEFVSRFQPCLQRARDLGMLVSVHTAEV
;
A
#
# COMPACT_ATOMS: atom_id res chain seq x y z
N ASP A 1 -0.61 -11.41 -23.49
CA ASP A 1 0.39 -10.39 -23.15
C ASP A 1 0.21 -10.01 -21.70
N GLY A 2 1.21 -10.26 -20.86
CA GLY A 2 1.13 -10.03 -19.42
C GLY A 2 1.17 -8.54 -19.11
N VAL A 3 0.49 -8.14 -18.04
CA VAL A 3 0.62 -6.79 -17.48
C VAL A 3 1.98 -6.72 -16.78
N ASP A 4 2.73 -5.64 -17.00
CA ASP A 4 3.98 -5.40 -16.28
C ASP A 4 3.72 -4.89 -14.84
N GLU A 5 4.77 -4.75 -14.04
CA GLU A 5 4.65 -4.34 -12.63
C GLU A 5 3.92 -3.00 -12.47
N TRP A 6 4.19 -2.06 -13.37
CA TRP A 6 3.55 -0.75 -13.40
C TRP A 6 2.07 -0.82 -13.73
N GLY A 7 1.70 -1.59 -14.76
CA GLY A 7 0.30 -1.79 -15.12
C GLY A 7 -0.48 -2.45 -13.98
N TYR A 8 0.15 -3.36 -13.22
CA TYR A 8 -0.50 -3.97 -12.05
C TYR A 8 -0.79 -2.93 -10.96
N VAL A 9 0.20 -2.10 -10.62
CA VAL A 9 0.01 -1.03 -9.62
C VAL A 9 -1.07 -0.05 -10.07
N GLN A 10 -1.07 0.36 -11.33
CA GLN A 10 -2.06 1.30 -11.86
C GLN A 10 -3.48 0.72 -11.76
N ILE A 11 -3.68 -0.55 -12.11
CA ILE A 11 -4.98 -1.22 -11.98
C ILE A 11 -5.46 -1.18 -10.52
N VAL A 12 -4.59 -1.47 -9.55
CA VAL A 12 -4.97 -1.43 -8.13
C VAL A 12 -5.33 -0.01 -7.68
N LEU A 13 -4.56 1.00 -8.10
CA LEU A 13 -4.86 2.41 -7.80
C LEU A 13 -6.20 2.84 -8.37
N ASP A 14 -6.48 2.50 -9.64
CA ASP A 14 -7.73 2.84 -10.31
C ASP A 14 -8.93 2.20 -9.60
N GLU A 15 -8.81 0.94 -9.15
CA GLU A 15 -9.85 0.24 -8.39
C GLU A 15 -10.07 0.85 -6.99
N ILE A 16 -9.01 1.23 -6.27
CA ILE A 16 -9.13 1.91 -4.97
C ILE A 16 -9.83 3.26 -5.14
N GLU A 17 -9.47 4.03 -6.16
CA GLU A 17 -10.09 5.32 -6.45
C GLU A 17 -11.54 5.18 -6.92
N ALA A 18 -11.85 4.14 -7.71
CA ALA A 18 -13.23 3.80 -8.07
C ALA A 18 -14.04 3.41 -6.83
N TRP A 19 -13.49 2.60 -5.93
CA TRP A 19 -14.14 2.24 -4.66
C TRP A 19 -14.39 3.47 -3.81
N ARG A 20 -13.38 4.32 -3.57
CA ARG A 20 -13.52 5.58 -2.83
C ARG A 20 -14.65 6.42 -3.40
N ARG A 21 -14.63 6.67 -4.72
CA ARG A 21 -15.66 7.48 -5.41
C ARG A 21 -17.07 6.90 -5.28
N ASN A 22 -17.21 5.57 -5.29
CA ASN A 22 -18.50 4.90 -5.16
C ASN A 22 -18.97 4.81 -3.70
N SER A 23 -18.06 4.66 -2.75
CA SER A 23 -18.35 4.74 -1.32
C SER A 23 -18.81 6.14 -0.92
N TYR A 24 -18.32 7.19 -1.58
CA TYR A 24 -18.81 8.56 -1.40
C TYR A 24 -20.10 8.87 -2.18
N SER A 25 -20.47 8.09 -3.21
CA SER A 25 -21.67 8.34 -4.04
C SER A 25 -22.91 7.55 -3.60
N PHE A 26 -22.76 6.59 -2.68
CA PHE A 26 -23.84 5.77 -2.12
C PHE A 26 -24.61 6.50 -0.99
N ASN A 27 -25.13 7.71 -1.25
CA ASN A 27 -26.04 8.42 -0.34
C ASN A 27 -27.45 8.52 -0.94
N GLY A 28 -28.08 7.38 -1.27
CA GLY A 28 -29.47 7.41 -1.73
C GLY A 28 -30.08 6.09 -2.16
N THR A 29 -30.82 5.47 -1.24
CA THR A 29 -31.91 4.50 -1.46
C THR A 29 -31.52 3.10 -2.00
N THR A 30 -30.92 2.26 -1.17
CA THR A 30 -31.42 0.94 -0.71
C THR A 30 -30.27 0.15 -0.08
N GLU A 31 -30.38 -0.10 1.24
CA GLU A 31 -29.56 -1.01 2.06
C GLU A 31 -28.03 -0.98 1.87
N GLN A 32 -27.39 0.02 2.48
CA GLN A 32 -26.41 -0.10 3.58
C GLN A 32 -25.94 1.32 3.94
N VAL A 33 -26.40 1.81 5.08
CA VAL A 33 -26.24 3.19 5.54
C VAL A 33 -24.78 3.49 5.89
N PHE A 34 -24.21 4.53 5.28
CA PHE A 34 -23.08 5.30 5.84
C PHE A 34 -23.28 6.78 5.48
N ASP A 35 -24.14 7.47 6.23
CA ASP A 35 -24.26 8.93 6.13
C ASP A 35 -23.08 9.60 6.84
N VAL A 36 -22.45 10.57 6.17
CA VAL A 36 -21.42 11.45 6.73
C VAL A 36 -22.02 12.85 6.84
N ASP A 37 -22.53 13.18 8.02
CA ASP A 37 -22.64 14.56 8.50
C ASP A 37 -22.02 14.61 9.90
N VAL A 38 -20.89 15.31 10.01
CA VAL A 38 -20.20 15.56 11.29
C VAL A 38 -20.77 16.84 11.87
N ASP A 39 -21.84 16.72 12.67
CA ASP A 39 -22.20 17.74 13.65
C ASP A 39 -22.45 17.11 15.02
N ASN A 40 -21.71 17.64 16.00
CA ASN A 40 -21.67 17.20 17.39
C ASN A 40 -22.97 17.56 18.12
N ASP A 41 -23.84 16.60 18.40
CA ASP A 41 -24.50 16.46 19.71
C ASP A 41 -25.39 15.21 19.78
N THR A 42 -25.43 14.57 20.96
CA THR A 42 -26.34 13.50 21.44
C THR A 42 -26.10 12.03 21.04
N ASP A 43 -25.37 11.31 21.90
CA ASP A 43 -25.68 10.01 22.53
C ASP A 43 -26.19 8.79 21.74
N ASN A 44 -26.08 8.72 20.41
CA ASN A 44 -26.16 7.45 19.66
C ASN A 44 -25.33 7.54 18.35
N ALA A 45 -24.01 7.61 18.48
CA ALA A 45 -23.11 7.64 17.33
C ALA A 45 -23.15 6.28 16.59
N GLU A 46 -23.87 6.21 15.47
CA GLU A 46 -23.70 5.13 14.51
C GLU A 46 -22.25 5.15 14.03
N ILE A 47 -21.51 4.09 14.34
CA ILE A 47 -20.12 3.93 13.94
C ILE A 47 -20.12 3.78 12.42
N SER A 48 -19.70 4.82 11.71
CA SER A 48 -19.39 4.70 10.29
C SER A 48 -18.15 3.79 10.14
N ASN A 49 -18.34 2.59 9.59
CA ASN A 49 -17.28 1.63 9.33
C ASN A 49 -16.58 1.97 8.00
N VAL A 50 -16.08 3.20 7.87
CA VAL A 50 -15.31 3.62 6.71
C VAL A 50 -13.93 2.96 6.78
N MET A 51 -13.63 2.08 5.82
CA MET A 51 -12.31 1.46 5.73
C MET A 51 -11.33 2.44 5.08
N ASP A 52 -10.30 2.83 5.82
CA ASP A 52 -9.20 3.64 5.28
C ASP A 52 -8.09 2.73 4.73
N VAL A 53 -7.99 2.64 3.40
CA VAL A 53 -7.05 1.73 2.72
C VAL A 53 -5.76 2.45 2.35
N ARG A 54 -4.63 1.82 2.68
CA ARG A 54 -3.26 2.23 2.30
C ARG A 54 -2.49 1.00 1.80
N LEU A 55 -1.51 1.24 0.94
CA LEU A 55 -0.69 0.23 0.30
C LEU A 55 0.77 0.34 0.71
N LEU A 56 1.37 -0.82 0.93
CA LEU A 56 2.81 -1.03 0.94
C LEU A 56 3.16 -1.85 -0.29
N LEU A 57 4.16 -1.42 -1.08
CA LEU A 57 4.67 -2.23 -2.18
C LEU A 57 5.68 -3.24 -1.61
N SER A 58 5.44 -4.53 -1.84
CA SER A 58 6.28 -5.59 -1.28
C SER A 58 7.46 -5.94 -2.19
N ILE A 59 8.65 -6.00 -1.61
CA ILE A 59 9.83 -6.65 -2.18
C ILE A 59 9.75 -8.14 -1.83
N ASP A 60 9.78 -9.01 -2.85
CA ASP A 60 9.87 -10.46 -2.67
C ASP A 60 11.33 -10.88 -2.47
N ARG A 61 11.61 -11.62 -1.38
CA ARG A 61 12.95 -12.17 -1.08
C ARG A 61 13.55 -13.04 -2.18
N SER A 62 12.74 -13.62 -3.06
CA SER A 62 13.21 -14.38 -4.22
C SER A 62 13.79 -13.50 -5.33
N GLY A 63 13.37 -12.24 -5.40
CA GLY A 63 13.83 -11.23 -6.36
C GLY A 63 15.15 -10.58 -5.98
N THR A 64 15.95 -10.22 -6.98
CA THR A 64 17.28 -9.61 -6.88
C THR A 64 17.24 -8.24 -6.17
N MET A 65 18.42 -7.73 -5.78
CA MET A 65 18.52 -6.36 -5.24
C MET A 65 18.00 -5.32 -6.25
N GLU A 66 18.27 -5.51 -7.54
CA GLU A 66 17.84 -4.59 -8.61
C GLU A 66 16.31 -4.56 -8.73
N GLU A 67 15.66 -5.73 -8.71
CA GLU A 67 14.19 -5.83 -8.69
C GLU A 67 13.62 -5.17 -7.43
N GLY A 68 14.21 -5.42 -6.25
CA GLY A 68 13.78 -4.76 -5.02
C GLY A 68 13.96 -3.23 -5.06
N MET A 69 15.04 -2.73 -5.66
CA MET A 69 15.27 -1.30 -5.84
C MET A 69 14.26 -0.70 -6.82
N ARG A 70 13.93 -1.42 -7.89
CA ARG A 70 12.90 -1.02 -8.86
C ARG A 70 11.54 -0.87 -8.18
N THR A 71 11.18 -1.76 -7.25
CA THR A 71 9.96 -1.62 -6.43
C THR A 71 9.97 -0.34 -5.59
N VAL A 72 11.12 0.01 -5.00
CA VAL A 72 11.27 1.24 -4.20
C VAL A 72 11.10 2.49 -5.06
N GLU A 73 11.77 2.57 -6.21
CA GLU A 73 11.65 3.72 -7.11
C GLU A 73 10.24 3.81 -7.71
N MET A 74 9.58 2.68 -8.01
CA MET A 74 8.19 2.67 -8.44
C MET A 74 7.25 3.24 -7.36
N ALA A 75 7.43 2.89 -6.09
CA ALA A 75 6.63 3.46 -5.00
C ALA A 75 6.82 4.99 -4.90
N ASP A 76 8.05 5.47 -5.02
CA ASP A 76 8.37 6.91 -5.00
C ASP A 76 7.74 7.65 -6.20
N GLU A 77 7.79 7.08 -7.39
CA GLU A 77 7.14 7.63 -8.57
C GLU A 77 5.62 7.74 -8.39
N VAL A 78 4.96 6.70 -7.85
CA VAL A 78 3.52 6.71 -7.55
C VAL A 78 3.16 7.80 -6.53
N ILE A 79 3.97 7.94 -5.47
CA ILE A 79 3.82 8.97 -4.44
C ILE A 79 3.97 10.36 -5.05
N LYS A 80 5.00 10.59 -5.86
CA LYS A 80 5.25 11.87 -6.56
C LYS A 80 4.15 12.24 -7.54
N ASN A 81 3.46 11.25 -8.10
CA ASN A 81 2.31 11.43 -8.97
C ASN A 81 1.00 11.71 -8.21
N GLY A 82 1.06 11.94 -6.89
CA GLY A 82 -0.07 12.42 -6.10
C GLY A 82 -0.85 11.34 -5.35
N ASN A 83 -0.37 10.09 -5.32
CA ASN A 83 -1.02 8.98 -4.61
C ASN A 83 -0.38 8.72 -3.23
N ASN A 84 0.15 9.76 -2.59
CA ASN A 84 0.85 9.68 -1.30
C ASN A 84 -0.09 9.40 -0.12
N ASP A 85 -1.41 9.46 -0.35
CA ASP A 85 -2.47 9.03 0.56
C ASP A 85 -2.95 7.60 0.27
N ILE A 86 -2.40 6.90 -0.72
CA ILE A 86 -2.66 5.49 -1.00
C ILE A 86 -1.39 4.69 -0.77
N VAL A 87 -0.32 4.97 -1.50
CA VAL A 87 0.98 4.28 -1.31
C VAL A 87 1.78 5.00 -0.24
N VAL A 88 2.12 4.29 0.84
CA VAL A 88 2.76 4.88 2.02
C VAL A 88 4.12 4.28 2.35
N GLY A 89 4.48 3.17 1.71
CA GLY A 89 5.78 2.58 1.95
C GLY A 89 6.05 1.24 1.30
N ILE A 90 7.04 0.55 1.87
CA ILE A 90 7.61 -0.70 1.36
C ILE A 90 7.49 -1.79 2.41
N ASP A 91 7.23 -3.00 1.96
CA ASP A 91 7.30 -4.21 2.77
C ASP A 91 8.36 -5.18 2.23
N LEU A 92 8.99 -5.97 3.10
CA LEU A 92 9.88 -7.07 2.71
C LEU A 92 9.29 -8.39 3.19
N GLY A 93 8.89 -9.23 2.24
CA GLY A 93 8.19 -10.50 2.49
C GLY A 93 8.63 -11.63 1.57
N GLY A 94 7.75 -12.60 1.33
CA GLY A 94 8.06 -13.81 0.53
C GLY A 94 8.71 -14.93 1.34
N ASN A 95 9.22 -15.97 0.68
CA ASN A 95 9.71 -17.18 1.35
C ASN A 95 10.87 -16.88 2.33
N PRO A 96 10.73 -17.16 3.64
CA PRO A 96 11.72 -16.80 4.66
C PRO A 96 13.03 -17.60 4.59
N THR A 97 13.05 -18.71 3.85
CA THR A 97 14.27 -19.51 3.66
C THR A 97 15.16 -18.97 2.54
N VAL A 98 14.62 -18.12 1.66
CA VAL A 98 15.34 -17.52 0.53
C VAL A 98 16.04 -16.24 0.97
N GLY A 99 17.29 -16.04 0.52
CA GLY A 99 18.11 -14.89 0.91
C GLY A 99 18.64 -14.95 2.34
N THR A 100 18.67 -16.14 2.95
CA THR A 100 19.26 -16.36 4.29
C THR A 100 20.73 -15.92 4.29
N GLY A 101 21.08 -14.96 5.16
CA GLY A 101 22.44 -14.40 5.22
C GLY A 101 22.72 -13.27 4.22
N GLU A 102 21.79 -12.96 3.31
CA GLU A 102 21.95 -11.91 2.29
C GLU A 102 21.26 -10.58 2.67
N PHE A 103 20.69 -10.47 3.87
CA PHE A 103 19.91 -9.30 4.27
C PHE A 103 20.67 -7.99 4.09
N VAL A 104 21.91 -7.94 4.57
CA VAL A 104 22.76 -6.74 4.55
C VAL A 104 23.15 -6.35 3.12
N SER A 105 23.45 -7.33 2.26
CA SER A 105 23.91 -7.07 0.90
C SER A 105 22.78 -6.83 -0.10
N ARG A 106 21.60 -7.42 0.12
CA ARG A 106 20.51 -7.44 -0.87
C ARG A 106 19.31 -6.59 -0.48
N PHE A 107 18.88 -6.62 0.77
CA PHE A 107 17.61 -6.00 1.17
C PHE A 107 17.81 -4.69 1.96
N GLN A 108 18.84 -4.61 2.80
CA GLN A 108 19.16 -3.40 3.55
C GLN A 108 19.34 -2.16 2.64
N PRO A 109 20.01 -2.22 1.47
CA PRO A 109 20.12 -1.05 0.59
C PRO A 109 18.76 -0.54 0.10
N CYS A 110 17.86 -1.44 -0.29
CA CYS A 110 16.51 -1.09 -0.75
C CYS A 110 15.69 -0.47 0.39
N LEU A 111 15.71 -1.08 1.58
CA LEU A 111 14.99 -0.55 2.75
C LEU A 111 15.56 0.79 3.22
N GLN A 112 16.88 0.98 3.13
CA GLN A 112 17.50 2.26 3.46
C GLN A 112 17.09 3.33 2.44
N ARG A 113 17.13 3.02 1.14
CA ARG A 113 16.67 3.92 0.08
C ARG A 113 15.22 4.34 0.30
N ALA A 114 14.34 3.40 0.67
CA ALA A 114 12.94 3.71 0.96
C ALA A 114 12.81 4.72 2.12
N ARG A 115 13.54 4.51 3.22
CA ARG A 115 13.58 5.45 4.34
C ARG A 115 14.13 6.83 3.95
N ASP A 116 15.17 6.86 3.11
CA ASP A 116 15.77 8.12 2.63
C ASP A 116 14.79 8.93 1.77
N LEU A 117 13.84 8.26 1.11
CA LEU A 117 12.74 8.86 0.36
C LEU A 117 11.53 9.23 1.25
N GLY A 118 11.61 8.99 2.56
CA GLY A 118 10.56 9.31 3.52
C GLY A 118 9.44 8.26 3.63
N MET A 119 9.62 7.09 3.02
CA MET A 119 8.63 6.01 3.07
C MET A 119 8.69 5.22 4.38
N LEU A 120 7.54 4.67 4.79
CA LEU A 120 7.48 3.66 5.85
C LEU A 120 8.07 2.34 5.36
N VAL A 121 8.63 1.55 6.27
CA VAL A 121 9.17 0.22 5.95
C VAL A 121 8.64 -0.84 6.92
N SER A 122 8.21 -1.97 6.37
CA SER A 122 7.84 -3.19 7.09
C SER A 122 8.80 -4.32 6.72
N VAL A 123 9.08 -5.20 7.66
CA VAL A 123 9.93 -6.37 7.44
C VAL A 123 9.30 -7.57 8.13
N HIS A 124 9.00 -8.60 7.36
CA HIS A 124 8.67 -9.90 7.91
C HIS A 124 9.90 -10.50 8.63
N THR A 125 9.72 -10.97 9.86
CA THR A 125 10.81 -11.54 10.68
C THR A 125 10.32 -12.73 11.50
N ALA A 126 11.24 -13.63 11.88
CA ALA A 126 10.97 -14.79 12.74
C ALA A 126 9.85 -15.73 12.22
N GLU A 127 9.91 -16.08 10.93
CA GLU A 127 8.90 -16.92 10.27
C GLU A 127 9.28 -18.43 10.20
N VAL A 128 10.43 -18.82 10.76
CA VAL A 128 10.99 -20.19 10.75
C VAL A 128 11.10 -20.74 12.17
#